data_AF-A0A543JQN4-F1
#
_entry.id   AF-A0A543JQN4-F1
#
_cell.length_a   1.000
_cell.length_b   1.000
_cell.length_c   1.000
_cell.angle_alpha   90.00
_cell.angle_beta   90.00
_cell.angle_gamma   90.00
#
_symmetry.space_group_name_H-M   'P 1'
#
loop_
_entity.id
_entity.type
_entity.pdbx_description
1 polymer ?
#
loop_
_entity_poly.entity_id
_entity_poly.type
_entity_poly.pdbx_seq_one_letter_code
_entity_poly.pdbx_strand_id
1 'polypeptide(L)'
;MTTTDQLRETALSLPEVDARDRAFTVRGKRFASVDAHDRVHLHLPAEEVDAVLAAHPTAERQPRGVRVPLGDVDGRRLDHWVRRAWLARAPKSLAAQAVAAEGAEPGEVGNLPKGIGRPATRALTAIGVTTLAQVARLGDAELLAVHGVGPKAVRVLRAALDR
;
A
#
# COMPACT_ATOMS: atom_id res chain seq x y z
N MET A 1 15.58 -9.20 9.78
CA MET A 1 14.59 -10.16 10.30
C MET A 1 13.23 -9.52 10.14
N THR A 2 12.35 -10.11 9.33
CA THR A 2 11.07 -9.50 8.98
C THR A 2 9.99 -9.98 9.93
N THR A 3 9.13 -9.08 10.39
CA THR A 3 8.12 -9.35 11.41
C THR A 3 6.72 -9.23 10.84
N THR A 4 5.74 -9.79 11.54
CA THR A 4 4.31 -9.60 11.25
C THR A 4 3.90 -8.13 11.32
N ASP A 5 4.58 -7.33 12.16
CA ASP A 5 4.33 -5.88 12.26
C ASP A 5 4.75 -5.15 10.99
N GLN A 6 5.92 -5.50 10.41
CA GLN A 6 6.35 -4.95 9.12
C GLN A 6 5.35 -5.27 8.02
N LEU A 7 4.87 -6.53 7.95
CA LEU A 7 3.83 -6.92 7.00
C LEU A 7 2.56 -6.08 7.18
N ARG A 8 2.14 -5.89 8.43
CA ARG A 8 0.94 -5.12 8.77
C ARG A 8 1.10 -3.66 8.37
N GLU A 9 2.23 -3.04 8.66
CA GLU A 9 2.54 -1.66 8.29
C GLU A 9 2.46 -1.49 6.76
N THR A 10 3.15 -2.35 6.01
CA THR A 10 3.14 -2.29 4.55
C THR A 10 1.75 -2.55 3.98
N ALA A 11 1.01 -3.53 4.49
CA ALA A 11 -0.34 -3.82 4.02
C ALA A 11 -1.31 -2.65 4.30
N LEU A 12 -1.23 -2.01 5.47
CA LEU A 12 -2.09 -0.89 5.84
C LEU A 12 -1.73 0.41 5.11
N SER A 13 -0.53 0.51 4.55
CA SER A 13 -0.16 1.63 3.68
C SER A 13 -0.88 1.61 2.32
N LEU A 14 -1.45 0.46 1.93
CA LEU A 14 -2.11 0.28 0.65
C LEU A 14 -3.58 0.73 0.70
N PRO A 15 -4.13 1.29 -0.38
CA PRO A 15 -5.51 1.77 -0.40
C PRO A 15 -6.55 0.67 -0.14
N GLU A 16 -7.59 1.05 0.62
CA GLU A 16 -8.79 0.24 0.86
C GLU A 16 -8.50 -1.18 1.40
N VAL A 17 -7.48 -1.30 2.24
CA VAL A 17 -7.16 -2.54 2.94
C VAL A 17 -7.98 -2.65 4.22
N ASP A 18 -8.73 -3.75 4.33
CA ASP A 18 -9.32 -4.21 5.60
C ASP A 18 -8.42 -5.30 6.18
N ALA A 19 -7.93 -5.06 7.40
CA ALA A 19 -7.09 -5.98 8.16
C ALA A 19 -7.92 -6.59 9.28
N ARG A 20 -8.18 -7.89 9.19
CA ARG A 20 -8.87 -8.68 10.22
C ARG A 20 -8.01 -9.85 10.65
N ASP A 21 -7.82 -9.97 11.96
CA ASP A 21 -6.89 -10.94 12.55
C ASP A 21 -5.49 -10.82 11.93
N ARG A 22 -5.03 -11.89 11.28
CA ARG A 22 -3.76 -11.97 10.54
C ARG A 22 -3.98 -12.02 9.03
N ALA A 23 -5.11 -11.54 8.54
CA ALA A 23 -5.46 -11.51 7.12
C ALA A 23 -5.75 -10.09 6.61
N PHE A 24 -5.31 -9.84 5.38
CA PHE A 24 -5.44 -8.55 4.71
C PHE A 24 -6.23 -8.73 3.42
N THR A 25 -7.26 -7.90 3.25
CA THR A 25 -8.17 -7.95 2.12
C THR A 25 -8.31 -6.59 1.48
N VAL A 26 -8.54 -6.57 0.16
CA VAL A 26 -8.93 -5.37 -0.59
C VAL A 26 -10.29 -5.65 -1.22
N ARG A 27 -11.31 -4.85 -0.89
CA ARG A 27 -12.70 -5.07 -1.32
C ARG A 27 -13.18 -6.52 -1.11
N GLY A 28 -12.87 -7.10 0.05
CA GLY A 28 -13.23 -8.47 0.43
C GLY A 28 -12.38 -9.57 -0.21
N LYS A 29 -11.44 -9.24 -1.11
CA LYS A 29 -10.52 -10.22 -1.71
C LYS A 29 -9.23 -10.26 -0.89
N ARG A 30 -8.94 -11.42 -0.30
CA ARG A 30 -7.68 -11.66 0.41
C ARG A 30 -6.50 -11.58 -0.53
N PHE A 31 -5.50 -10.79 -0.18
CA PHE A 31 -4.24 -10.70 -0.90
C PHE A 31 -3.05 -11.17 -0.07
N ALA A 32 -3.10 -11.03 1.26
CA ALA A 32 -2.08 -11.51 2.17
C ALA A 32 -2.72 -12.11 3.44
N SER A 33 -2.06 -13.07 4.06
CA SER A 33 -2.39 -13.57 5.39
C SER A 33 -1.18 -14.22 6.06
N VAL A 34 -1.15 -14.29 7.37
CA VAL A 34 -0.11 -15.00 8.13
C VAL A 34 -0.74 -16.13 8.93
N ASP A 35 -0.16 -17.32 8.83
CA ASP A 35 -0.59 -18.47 9.64
C ASP A 35 -0.05 -18.41 11.08
N ALA A 36 -0.33 -19.46 11.86
CA ALA A 36 0.11 -19.59 13.25
C ALA A 36 1.62 -19.87 13.39
N HIS A 37 2.32 -20.17 12.29
CA HIS A 37 3.75 -20.47 12.25
C HIS A 37 4.56 -19.31 11.64
N ASP A 38 4.00 -18.10 11.65
CA ASP A 38 4.60 -16.90 11.07
C ASP A 38 4.99 -17.07 9.58
N ARG A 39 4.23 -17.87 8.83
CA ARG A 39 4.38 -17.97 7.37
C ARG A 39 3.37 -17.06 6.70
N VAL A 40 3.85 -16.18 5.84
CA VAL A 40 3.01 -15.32 5.02
C VAL A 40 2.55 -16.07 3.78
N HIS A 41 1.25 -16.05 3.52
CA HIS A 41 0.64 -16.49 2.28
C HIS A 41 0.27 -15.24 1.47
N LEU A 42 0.86 -15.10 0.28
CA LEU A 42 0.61 -14.01 -0.66
C LEU A 42 -0.11 -14.54 -1.88
N HIS A 43 -1.24 -13.92 -2.23
CA HIS A 43 -2.00 -14.25 -3.44
C HIS A 43 -1.40 -13.56 -4.66
N LEU A 44 -0.54 -14.28 -5.37
CA LEU A 44 0.20 -13.79 -6.54
C LEU A 44 -0.26 -14.47 -7.84
N PRO A 45 -0.15 -13.79 -8.99
CA PRO A 45 -0.32 -14.44 -10.30
C PRO A 45 0.79 -15.46 -10.53
N ALA A 46 0.52 -16.48 -11.35
CA ALA A 46 1.42 -17.61 -11.55
C ALA A 46 2.86 -17.19 -11.94
N GLU A 47 3.00 -16.16 -12.78
CA GLU A 47 4.27 -15.59 -13.22
C GLU A 47 5.14 -15.08 -12.05
N GLU A 48 4.52 -14.47 -11.04
CA GLU A 48 5.23 -13.96 -9.86
C GLU A 48 5.52 -15.08 -8.87
N VAL A 49 4.68 -16.12 -8.81
CA VAL A 49 4.93 -17.30 -7.96
C VAL A 49 6.25 -17.95 -8.35
N ASP A 50 6.51 -18.13 -9.64
CA ASP A 50 7.78 -18.72 -10.11
C ASP A 50 9.00 -17.86 -9.74
N ALA A 51 8.87 -16.53 -9.85
CA ALA A 51 9.93 -15.62 -9.43
C ALA A 51 10.22 -15.70 -7.92
N VAL A 52 9.18 -15.82 -7.08
CA VAL A 52 9.35 -15.98 -5.63
C VAL A 52 10.01 -17.32 -5.29
N LEU A 53 9.56 -18.41 -5.90
CA LEU A 53 10.13 -19.75 -5.67
C LEU A 53 11.60 -19.82 -6.08
N ALA A 54 11.97 -19.16 -7.19
CA ALA A 54 13.36 -19.06 -7.61
C ALA A 54 14.20 -18.20 -6.64
N ALA A 55 13.62 -17.16 -6.07
CA ALA A 55 14.31 -16.25 -5.15
C ALA A 55 14.40 -16.77 -3.70
N HIS A 56 13.52 -17.67 -3.29
CA HIS A 56 13.41 -18.21 -1.94
C HIS A 56 13.18 -19.73 -1.95
N PRO A 57 14.21 -20.53 -1.65
CA PRO A 57 14.07 -22.00 -1.60
C PRO A 57 13.06 -22.50 -0.55
N THR A 58 12.80 -21.72 0.49
CA THR A 58 11.83 -22.06 1.55
C THR A 58 10.40 -21.64 1.21
N ALA A 59 10.20 -21.01 0.05
CA ALA A 59 8.88 -20.69 -0.45
C ALA A 59 8.17 -21.96 -0.99
N GLU A 60 6.90 -22.08 -0.69
CA GLU A 60 6.06 -23.19 -1.11
C GLU A 60 4.95 -22.69 -2.05
N ARG A 61 4.78 -23.37 -3.19
CA ARG A 61 3.69 -23.08 -4.13
C ARG A 61 2.34 -23.42 -3.48
N GLN A 62 1.37 -22.52 -3.64
CA GLN A 62 0.00 -22.71 -3.19
C GLN A 62 -0.97 -22.55 -4.37
N PRO A 63 -2.19 -23.14 -4.31
CA PRO A 63 -3.17 -23.05 -5.40
C PRO A 63 -3.55 -21.63 -5.83
N ARG A 64 -3.36 -20.64 -4.94
CA ARG A 64 -3.70 -19.24 -5.20
C ARG A 64 -2.56 -18.27 -4.91
N GLY A 65 -1.30 -18.75 -4.89
CA GLY A 65 -0.14 -17.90 -4.61
C GLY A 65 1.07 -18.66 -4.07
N VAL A 66 1.75 -18.05 -3.10
CA VAL A 66 2.97 -18.58 -2.48
C VAL A 66 2.92 -18.44 -0.96
N ARG A 67 3.49 -19.40 -0.25
CA ARG A 67 3.68 -19.35 1.21
C ARG A 67 5.16 -19.28 1.53
N VAL A 68 5.59 -18.33 2.35
CA VAL A 68 7.01 -18.16 2.74
C VAL A 68 7.11 -17.88 4.24
N PRO A 69 8.07 -18.48 4.97
CA PRO A 69 8.35 -18.08 6.35
C PRO A 69 8.79 -16.62 6.42
N LEU A 70 8.20 -15.81 7.30
CA LEU A 70 8.59 -14.39 7.46
C LEU A 70 10.05 -14.24 7.88
N GLY A 71 10.61 -15.21 8.62
CA GLY A 71 12.01 -15.22 9.03
C GLY A 71 13.01 -15.31 7.86
N ASP A 72 12.60 -15.87 6.73
CA ASP A 72 13.48 -16.15 5.58
C ASP A 72 13.40 -15.09 4.47
N VAL A 73 12.54 -14.08 4.64
CA VAL A 73 12.31 -13.03 3.65
C VAL A 73 12.86 -11.70 4.15
N ASP A 74 13.60 -10.99 3.30
CA ASP A 74 14.05 -9.63 3.57
C ASP A 74 12.87 -8.64 3.53
N GLY A 75 12.87 -7.62 4.40
CA GLY A 75 11.76 -6.68 4.53
C GLY A 75 11.39 -6.00 3.21
N ARG A 76 12.39 -5.56 2.43
CA ARG A 76 12.14 -4.91 1.13
C ARG A 76 11.51 -5.85 0.10
N ARG A 77 11.90 -7.12 0.13
CA ARG A 77 11.32 -8.15 -0.74
C ARG A 77 9.89 -8.46 -0.33
N LEU A 78 9.63 -8.58 0.98
CA LEU A 78 8.27 -8.74 1.48
C LEU A 78 7.39 -7.58 1.03
N ASP A 79 7.85 -6.33 1.21
CA ASP A 79 7.09 -5.15 0.85
C ASP A 79 6.72 -5.16 -0.63
N HIS A 80 7.69 -5.50 -1.48
CA HIS A 80 7.48 -5.66 -2.92
C HIS A 80 6.38 -6.70 -3.22
N TRP A 81 6.46 -7.92 -2.67
CA TRP A 81 5.48 -8.96 -3.00
C TRP A 81 4.11 -8.74 -2.38
N VAL A 82 4.03 -8.14 -1.20
CA VAL A 82 2.76 -7.72 -0.59
C VAL A 82 2.04 -6.75 -1.51
N ARG A 83 2.79 -5.78 -2.06
CA ARG A 83 2.26 -4.84 -3.05
C ARG A 83 1.81 -5.54 -4.33
N ARG A 84 2.59 -6.47 -4.88
CA ARG A 84 2.21 -7.24 -6.07
C ARG A 84 0.95 -8.09 -5.84
N ALA A 85 0.83 -8.70 -4.66
CA ALA A 85 -0.35 -9.46 -4.28
C ALA A 85 -1.59 -8.56 -4.19
N TRP A 86 -1.46 -7.37 -3.58
CA TRP A 86 -2.54 -6.39 -3.53
C TRP A 86 -2.94 -5.94 -4.94
N LEU A 87 -1.98 -5.57 -5.81
CA LEU A 87 -2.25 -5.15 -7.19
C LEU A 87 -2.99 -6.23 -7.99
N ALA A 88 -2.64 -7.51 -7.77
CA ALA A 88 -3.28 -8.63 -8.45
C ALA A 88 -4.74 -8.85 -8.00
N ARG A 89 -5.14 -8.35 -6.82
CA ARG A 89 -6.49 -8.55 -6.23
C ARG A 89 -7.34 -7.29 -6.24
N ALA A 90 -6.73 -6.11 -6.25
CA ALA A 90 -7.40 -4.82 -6.27
C ALA A 90 -8.24 -4.63 -7.55
N PRO A 91 -9.35 -3.89 -7.50
CA PRO A 91 -10.07 -3.45 -8.70
C PRO A 91 -9.15 -2.68 -9.66
N LYS A 92 -9.38 -2.79 -10.97
CA LYS A 92 -8.51 -2.17 -12.00
C LYS A 92 -8.31 -0.66 -11.80
N SER A 93 -9.36 0.07 -11.44
CA SER A 93 -9.28 1.51 -11.17
C SER A 93 -8.40 1.81 -9.96
N LEU A 94 -8.60 1.08 -8.86
CA LEU A 94 -7.84 1.24 -7.62
C LEU A 94 -6.36 0.88 -7.82
N ALA A 95 -6.10 -0.21 -8.54
CA ALA A 95 -4.74 -0.61 -8.91
C ALA A 95 -4.05 0.46 -9.77
N ALA A 96 -4.76 1.01 -10.77
CA ALA A 96 -4.24 2.11 -11.59
C ALA A 96 -3.93 3.37 -10.77
N GLN A 97 -4.79 3.73 -9.80
CA GLN A 97 -4.57 4.84 -8.89
C GLN A 97 -3.33 4.63 -8.01
N ALA A 98 -3.16 3.43 -7.46
CA ALA A 98 -1.99 3.11 -6.63
C ALA A 98 -0.68 3.08 -7.43
N VAL A 99 -0.71 2.66 -8.69
CA VAL A 99 0.46 2.73 -9.60
C VAL A 99 0.76 4.18 -9.96
N ALA A 100 -0.25 4.99 -10.29
CA ALA A 100 -0.08 6.42 -10.53
C ALA A 100 0.51 7.14 -9.32
N ALA A 101 0.09 6.73 -8.11
CA ALA A 101 0.63 7.24 -6.86
C ALA A 101 2.10 6.88 -6.62
N GLU A 102 2.66 5.81 -7.19
CA GLU A 102 4.10 5.53 -7.08
C GLU A 102 4.95 6.54 -7.83
N GLY A 103 4.49 6.94 -9.01
CA GLY A 103 5.18 7.93 -9.85
C GLY A 103 4.87 9.37 -9.48
N ALA A 104 3.98 9.59 -8.50
CA ALA A 104 3.55 10.93 -8.12
C ALA A 104 4.68 11.72 -7.43
N GLU A 105 4.94 12.90 -7.99
CA GLU A 105 5.95 13.84 -7.51
C GLU A 105 5.33 15.17 -7.03
N PRO A 106 5.87 15.79 -5.96
CA PRO A 106 5.31 17.01 -5.41
C PRO A 106 5.23 18.14 -6.47
N GLY A 107 4.03 18.67 -6.66
CA GLY A 107 3.75 19.74 -7.64
C GLY A 107 3.60 19.28 -9.09
N GLU A 108 3.61 17.98 -9.36
CA GLU A 108 3.28 17.41 -10.66
C GLU A 108 1.89 16.73 -10.67
N VAL A 109 1.30 16.54 -9.48
CA VAL A 109 -0.05 16.00 -9.33
C VAL A 109 -1.08 17.13 -9.22
N GLY A 110 -1.77 17.39 -10.33
CA GLY A 110 -2.83 18.40 -10.42
C GLY A 110 -2.37 19.77 -9.92
N ASN A 111 -3.09 20.33 -8.95
CA ASN A 111 -2.72 21.59 -8.28
C ASN A 111 -2.31 21.38 -6.81
N LEU A 112 -1.87 20.18 -6.43
CA LEU A 112 -1.36 19.94 -5.08
C LEU A 112 -0.03 20.69 -4.85
N PRO A 113 0.16 21.33 -3.68
CA PRO A 113 1.33 22.14 -3.41
C PRO A 113 2.59 21.28 -3.22
N LYS A 114 3.72 21.70 -3.82
CA LYS A 114 5.04 21.08 -3.65
C LYS A 114 5.46 20.87 -2.19
N GLY A 115 5.00 21.75 -1.29
CA GLY A 115 5.39 21.77 0.12
C GLY A 115 4.86 20.64 1.00
N ILE A 116 3.95 19.79 0.51
CA ILE A 116 3.45 18.62 1.27
C ILE A 116 4.44 17.46 1.29
N GLY A 117 5.42 17.47 0.37
CA GLY A 117 6.44 16.43 0.25
C GLY A 117 5.95 15.17 -0.45
N ARG A 118 6.91 14.31 -0.82
CA ARG A 118 6.65 13.10 -1.60
C ARG A 118 5.71 12.11 -0.87
N PRO A 119 5.87 11.80 0.43
CA PRO A 119 4.97 10.88 1.12
C PRO A 119 3.50 11.30 1.07
N ALA A 120 3.19 12.55 1.42
CA ALA A 120 1.82 13.05 1.39
C ALA A 120 1.27 13.15 -0.04
N THR A 121 2.10 13.54 -1.02
CA THR A 121 1.67 13.60 -2.44
C THR A 121 1.23 12.22 -2.93
N ARG A 122 2.04 11.18 -2.67
CA ARG A 122 1.73 9.81 -3.07
C ARG A 122 0.51 9.28 -2.31
N ALA A 123 0.42 9.52 -1.01
CA ALA A 123 -0.70 9.09 -0.19
C ALA A 123 -2.05 9.67 -0.66
N LEU A 124 -2.10 10.97 -0.93
CA LEU A 124 -3.30 11.63 -1.48
C LEU A 124 -3.65 11.09 -2.87
N THR A 125 -2.66 10.93 -3.75
CA THR A 125 -2.87 10.36 -5.09
C THR A 125 -3.43 8.94 -5.01
N ALA A 126 -2.96 8.13 -4.06
CA ALA A 126 -3.38 6.74 -3.88
C ALA A 126 -4.85 6.60 -3.49
N ILE A 127 -5.42 7.60 -2.80
CA ILE A 127 -6.86 7.69 -2.48
C ILE A 127 -7.66 8.49 -3.52
N GLY A 128 -7.03 8.86 -4.65
CA GLY A 128 -7.67 9.61 -5.74
C GLY A 128 -7.81 11.12 -5.49
N VAL A 129 -7.16 11.66 -4.45
CA VAL A 129 -7.10 13.10 -4.17
C VAL A 129 -5.90 13.68 -4.90
N THR A 130 -6.17 14.36 -6.02
CA THR A 130 -5.16 14.94 -6.91
C THR A 130 -5.30 16.46 -7.05
N THR A 131 -6.27 17.07 -6.37
CA THR A 131 -6.53 18.51 -6.45
C THR A 131 -6.88 19.13 -5.11
N LEU A 132 -6.61 20.42 -4.95
CA LEU A 132 -7.01 21.21 -3.77
C LEU A 132 -8.53 21.21 -3.58
N ALA A 133 -9.32 21.24 -4.67
CA ALA A 133 -10.78 21.17 -4.57
C ALA A 133 -11.27 19.85 -3.94
N GLN A 134 -10.58 18.74 -4.16
CA GLN A 134 -10.87 17.47 -3.48
C GLN A 134 -10.38 17.49 -2.04
N VAL A 135 -9.21 18.08 -1.77
CA VAL A 135 -8.70 18.27 -0.40
C VAL A 135 -9.68 19.10 0.44
N ALA A 136 -10.31 20.12 -0.13
CA ALA A 136 -11.30 20.96 0.54
C ALA A 136 -12.54 20.18 1.02
N ARG A 137 -12.82 19.01 0.41
CA ARG A 137 -13.93 18.13 0.81
C ARG A 137 -13.58 17.23 2.00
N LEU A 138 -12.32 17.18 2.40
CA LEU A 138 -11.83 16.38 3.52
C LEU A 138 -11.56 17.28 4.73
N GLY A 139 -11.94 16.81 5.92
CA GLY A 139 -11.56 17.41 7.20
C GLY A 139 -10.11 17.10 7.60
N ASP A 140 -9.58 17.82 8.58
CA ASP A 140 -8.22 17.62 9.09
C ASP A 140 -8.03 16.22 9.66
N ALA A 141 -9.04 15.69 10.36
CA ALA A 141 -9.02 14.34 10.91
C ALA A 141 -8.96 13.27 9.81
N GLU A 142 -9.68 13.46 8.71
CA GLU A 142 -9.65 12.54 7.57
C GLU A 142 -8.30 12.58 6.86
N LEU A 143 -7.73 13.78 6.67
CA LEU A 143 -6.38 13.93 6.11
C LEU A 143 -5.32 13.27 6.99
N LEU A 144 -5.40 13.43 8.31
CA LEU A 144 -4.46 12.80 9.26
C LEU A 144 -4.63 11.29 9.37
N ALA A 145 -5.80 10.76 9.03
CA ALA A 145 -6.04 9.32 8.97
C ALA A 145 -5.36 8.68 7.74
N VAL A 146 -4.98 9.47 6.72
CA VAL A 146 -4.27 8.96 5.55
C VAL A 146 -2.81 8.68 5.92
N HIS A 147 -2.41 7.40 5.88
CA HIS A 147 -1.03 6.99 6.13
C HIS A 147 -0.07 7.71 5.18
N GLY A 148 0.93 8.42 5.72
CA GLY A 148 1.88 9.25 4.98
C GLY A 148 1.52 10.74 4.92
N VAL A 149 0.33 11.15 5.37
CA VAL A 149 -0.06 12.56 5.52
C VAL A 149 0.13 12.99 6.98
N GLY A 150 1.14 13.82 7.23
CA GLY A 150 1.44 14.34 8.56
C GLY A 150 0.85 15.74 8.82
N PRO A 151 0.88 16.23 10.07
CA PRO A 151 0.38 17.57 10.44
C PRO A 151 1.00 18.71 9.61
N LYS A 152 2.27 18.57 9.22
CA LYS A 152 2.94 19.52 8.33
C LYS A 152 2.25 19.60 6.96
N ALA A 153 1.91 18.46 6.36
CA ALA A 153 1.24 18.42 5.07
C ALA A 153 -0.15 19.06 5.16
N VAL A 154 -0.93 18.75 6.21
CA VAL A 154 -2.24 19.37 6.46
C VAL A 154 -2.14 20.89 6.54
N ARG A 155 -1.17 21.42 7.31
CA ARG A 155 -0.94 22.88 7.39
C ARG A 155 -0.63 23.50 6.03
N VAL A 156 0.20 22.86 5.21
CA VAL A 156 0.51 23.36 3.85
C VAL A 156 -0.72 23.33 2.95
N LEU A 157 -1.54 22.28 3.03
CA LEU A 157 -2.77 22.15 2.25
C LEU A 157 -3.78 23.24 2.61
N ARG A 158 -4.01 23.49 3.91
CA ARG A 158 -4.92 24.54 4.37
C ARG A 158 -4.44 25.94 3.95
N ALA A 159 -3.15 26.22 4.16
CA ALA A 159 -2.56 27.48 3.71
C ALA A 159 -2.60 27.68 2.17
N ALA A 160 -2.79 26.62 1.38
CA ALA A 160 -2.97 26.71 -0.07
C ALA A 160 -4.44 26.87 -0.47
N LEU A 161 -5.40 26.44 0.37
CA LEU A 161 -6.84 26.63 0.17
C LEU A 161 -7.29 28.05 0.51
N ASP A 162 -6.60 28.69 1.45
CA ASP A 162 -6.92 30.05 1.91
C ASP A 162 -6.30 31.15 1.03
N ARG A 163 -5.73 30.79 -0.13
CA ARG A 163 -5.11 31.71 -1.11
C ARG A 163 -6.02 31.92 -2.31
#